data_AF-A0A0Q0WGI8-F1
#
_entry.id   AF-A0A0Q0WGI8-F1
#
_cell.length_a   1.000
_cell.length_b   1.000
_cell.length_c   1.000
_cell.angle_alpha   90.00
_cell.angle_beta   90.00
_cell.angle_gamma   90.00
#
_symmetry.space_group_name_H-M   'P 1'
#
loop_
_entity.id
_entity.type
_entity.pdbx_description
1 polymer ?
#
loop_
_entity_poly.entity_id
_entity_poly.type
_entity_poly.pdbx_seq_one_letter_code
_entity_poly.pdbx_strand_id
1 'polypeptide(L)'
;MKKRFESGNSGNQISFDYSGAELVVEKLVKKRNNISKILNNPGYNKILEHSRKYSSNLLKQKNLLNSLNGKNEGFDFSKVVERKDKYYEMLNYLKKEELKIIEHYGKLCLKYLPDEYQQNAVIYYVIGGYNGIAFDQSVCLNIDYKQFRENINELKLYLAHELFHVGFEHYQKLPDIHKAKKIRDLKEFVLLLTMNEGLATLCPYYKRMEMGEISDRDYQILLDPIELNSKIKQFNEIIYYLDMNLDRDLNDEIIGDVLGQCSTDRLFYVVGCHIGFKIEDKFGNDKIKQMVKRRPEDFFNQYYQLLKD
;
A
#
# COMPACT_ATOMS: atom_id res chain seq x y z
N MET A 1 17.51 15.85 -11.77
CA MET A 1 18.78 15.72 -11.02
C MET A 1 18.41 15.12 -9.66
N LYS A 2 18.70 13.83 -9.44
CA LYS A 2 18.31 13.11 -8.22
C LYS A 2 19.16 13.62 -7.05
N LYS A 3 18.56 14.20 -6.01
CA LYS A 3 19.26 14.46 -4.75
C LYS A 3 19.21 13.19 -3.92
N ARG A 4 20.37 12.59 -3.65
CA ARG A 4 20.51 11.53 -2.65
C ARG A 4 20.84 12.20 -1.33
N PHE A 5 20.02 11.94 -0.31
CA PHE A 5 20.34 12.32 1.05
C PHE A 5 20.89 11.08 1.76
N GLU A 6 22.15 11.14 2.15
CA GLU A 6 22.76 10.19 3.06
C GLU A 6 22.48 10.71 4.48
N SER A 7 21.50 10.13 5.18
CA SER A 7 21.35 10.39 6.61
C SER A 7 22.52 9.71 7.33
N GLY A 8 23.17 10.40 8.27
CA GLY A 8 24.39 9.98 8.99
C GLY A 8 24.29 8.74 9.89
N ASN A 9 23.44 7.77 9.56
CA ASN A 9 23.50 6.39 10.02
C ASN A 9 23.35 5.48 8.79
N SER A 10 24.46 4.87 8.39
CA SER A 10 24.65 4.09 7.18
C SER A 10 23.66 2.91 7.09
N GLY A 11 22.67 3.01 6.21
CA GLY A 11 21.82 1.86 5.83
C GLY A 11 20.53 2.26 5.11
N ASN A 12 19.82 3.27 5.60
CA ASN A 12 18.53 3.66 5.03
C ASN A 12 18.68 4.74 3.94
N GLN A 13 18.18 4.47 2.74
CA GLN A 13 18.22 5.39 1.59
C GLN A 13 16.83 5.52 0.96
N ILE A 14 16.14 6.61 1.27
CA ILE A 14 14.89 7.00 0.59
C ILE A 14 15.20 8.18 -0.34
N SER A 15 14.74 8.11 -1.59
CA SER A 15 14.87 9.20 -2.56
C SER A 15 13.55 9.49 -3.25
N PHE A 16 13.33 10.74 -3.67
CA PHE A 16 12.09 11.18 -4.29
C PHE A 16 12.29 11.53 -5.76
N ASP A 17 11.31 11.17 -6.60
CA ASP A 17 11.25 11.47 -8.02
C ASP A 17 9.88 12.08 -8.37
N TYR A 18 9.90 13.35 -8.75
CA TYR A 18 8.71 14.12 -9.11
C TYR A 18 8.43 14.14 -10.62
N SER A 19 9.34 13.57 -11.42
CA SER A 19 9.35 13.77 -12.87
C SER A 19 8.11 13.23 -13.55
N GLY A 20 7.49 12.17 -13.02
CA GLY A 20 6.24 11.60 -13.54
C GLY A 20 5.11 12.63 -13.53
N ALA A 21 4.79 13.15 -12.34
CA ALA A 21 3.77 14.20 -12.17
C ALA A 21 4.11 15.48 -12.95
N GLU A 22 5.37 15.95 -12.90
CA GLU A 22 5.80 17.15 -13.61
C GLU A 22 5.62 17.03 -15.13
N LEU A 23 6.01 15.89 -15.72
CA LEU A 23 5.87 15.66 -17.15
C LEU A 23 4.41 15.67 -17.59
N VAL A 24 3.50 15.10 -16.80
CA VAL A 24 2.05 15.14 -17.08
C VAL A 24 1.50 16.56 -17.03
N VAL A 25 1.86 17.33 -16.00
CA VAL A 25 1.46 18.75 -15.91
C VAL A 25 2.02 19.53 -17.10
N GLU A 26 3.28 19.34 -17.47
CA GLU A 26 3.88 19.97 -18.65
C GLU A 26 3.16 19.61 -19.96
N LYS A 27 2.76 18.34 -20.12
CA LYS A 27 2.02 17.87 -21.30
C LYS A 27 0.66 18.55 -21.40
N LEU A 28 -0.11 18.52 -20.32
CA LEU A 28 -1.54 18.85 -20.36
C LEU A 28 -1.81 20.35 -20.17
N VAL A 29 -1.02 21.01 -19.31
CA VAL A 29 -1.16 22.45 -19.01
C VAL A 29 -0.34 23.30 -19.97
N LYS A 30 0.94 22.96 -20.18
CA LYS A 30 1.84 23.73 -21.06
C LYS A 30 1.84 23.25 -22.51
N LYS A 31 1.02 22.26 -22.85
CA LYS A 31 0.87 21.67 -24.20
C LYS A 31 2.20 21.19 -24.80
N ARG A 32 3.18 20.80 -23.97
CA ARG A 32 4.48 20.30 -24.46
C ARG A 32 4.32 18.93 -25.12
N ASN A 33 5.08 18.68 -26.19
CA ASN A 33 5.13 17.35 -26.79
C ASN A 33 6.21 16.48 -26.12
N ASN A 34 5.88 15.92 -24.95
CA ASN A 34 6.77 15.10 -24.12
C ASN A 34 6.20 13.70 -23.83
N ILE A 35 5.27 13.20 -24.66
CA ILE A 35 4.60 11.90 -24.46
C ILE A 35 5.63 10.77 -24.29
N SER A 36 6.64 10.70 -25.17
CA SER A 36 7.70 9.68 -25.08
C SER A 36 8.42 9.70 -23.72
N LYS A 37 8.61 10.87 -23.11
CA LYS A 37 9.23 10.97 -21.77
C LYS A 37 8.30 10.43 -20.68
N ILE A 38 7.00 10.64 -20.79
CA ILE A 38 6.00 10.10 -19.84
C ILE A 38 5.92 8.57 -19.97
N LEU A 39 5.83 8.06 -21.21
CA LEU A 39 5.74 6.62 -21.49
C LEU A 39 7.00 5.83 -21.08
N ASN A 40 8.14 6.50 -20.92
CA ASN A 40 9.40 5.92 -20.47
C ASN A 40 9.76 6.33 -19.03
N ASN A 41 8.85 6.99 -18.31
CA ASN A 41 9.12 7.42 -16.95
C ASN A 41 9.16 6.21 -16.01
N PRO A 42 10.17 6.09 -15.12
CA PRO A 42 10.29 4.94 -14.23
C PRO A 42 9.08 4.70 -13.32
N GLY A 43 8.43 5.75 -12.80
CA GLY A 43 7.26 5.60 -11.92
C GLY A 43 6.06 5.01 -12.66
N TYR A 44 5.78 5.48 -13.88
CA TYR A 44 4.73 4.89 -14.71
C TYR A 44 5.05 3.45 -15.12
N ASN A 45 6.31 3.14 -15.45
CA ASN A 45 6.72 1.77 -15.75
C ASN A 45 6.54 0.84 -14.56
N LYS A 46 6.85 1.29 -13.33
CA LYS A 46 6.59 0.50 -12.11
C LYS A 46 5.10 0.22 -11.88
N ILE A 47 4.22 1.18 -12.19
CA ILE A 47 2.76 0.97 -12.16
C ILE A 47 2.32 -0.11 -13.15
N LEU A 48 2.84 -0.08 -14.38
CA LEU A 48 2.52 -1.07 -15.40
C LEU A 48 3.08 -2.46 -15.04
N GLU A 49 4.30 -2.52 -14.49
CA GLU A 49 4.92 -3.75 -13.99
C GLU A 49 4.12 -4.38 -12.85
N HIS A 50 3.73 -3.58 -11.86
CA HIS A 50 2.90 -4.01 -10.74
C HIS A 50 1.54 -4.53 -11.23
N SER A 51 0.87 -3.75 -12.09
CA SER A 51 -0.42 -4.15 -12.67
C SER A 51 -0.34 -5.49 -13.39
N ARG A 52 0.75 -5.75 -14.12
CA ARG A 52 0.97 -7.04 -14.80
C ARG A 52 1.13 -8.22 -13.85
N LYS A 53 1.66 -7.99 -12.66
CA LYS A 53 1.93 -9.06 -11.70
C LYS A 53 0.73 -9.35 -10.79
N TYR A 54 -0.05 -8.33 -10.44
CA TYR A 54 -1.00 -8.44 -9.33
C TYR A 54 -2.43 -7.95 -9.66
N SER A 55 -2.66 -7.28 -10.78
CA SER A 55 -3.98 -6.74 -11.12
C SER A 55 -4.77 -7.69 -12.01
N SER A 56 -6.05 -7.90 -11.67
CA SER A 56 -7.01 -8.56 -12.56
C SER A 56 -7.30 -7.73 -13.81
N ASN A 57 -7.28 -6.40 -13.68
CA ASN A 57 -7.40 -5.44 -14.78
C ASN A 57 -6.02 -4.91 -15.17
N LEU A 58 -5.43 -5.53 -16.18
CA LEU A 58 -4.08 -5.22 -16.64
C LEU A 58 -3.98 -3.82 -17.27
N LEU A 59 -3.19 -2.93 -16.67
CA LEU A 59 -2.77 -1.68 -17.28
C LEU A 59 -1.61 -1.91 -18.25
N LYS A 60 -1.76 -1.42 -19.48
CA LYS A 60 -0.73 -1.47 -20.53
C LYS A 60 -0.27 -0.05 -20.88
N GLN A 61 0.90 0.05 -21.52
CA GLN A 61 1.41 1.33 -22.03
C GLN A 61 0.42 2.03 -22.99
N LYS A 62 -0.36 1.25 -23.76
CA LYS A 62 -1.44 1.77 -24.61
C LYS A 62 -2.51 2.51 -23.80
N ASN A 63 -2.85 2.01 -22.61
CA ASN A 63 -3.83 2.65 -21.74
C ASN A 63 -3.33 4.01 -21.22
N LEU A 64 -2.04 4.08 -20.84
CA LEU A 64 -1.40 5.35 -20.47
C LEU A 64 -1.39 6.34 -21.65
N LEU A 65 -1.00 5.89 -22.85
CA LEU A 65 -1.02 6.73 -24.07
C LEU A 65 -2.43 7.23 -24.40
N ASN A 66 -3.42 6.33 -24.40
CA ASN A 66 -4.82 6.67 -24.62
C ASN A 66 -5.30 7.72 -23.61
N SER A 67 -4.90 7.56 -22.36
CA SER A 67 -5.27 8.49 -21.31
C SER A 67 -4.63 9.88 -21.47
N LEU A 68 -3.35 9.94 -21.86
CA LEU A 68 -2.68 11.20 -22.20
C LEU A 68 -3.33 11.92 -23.39
N ASN A 69 -4.07 11.20 -24.22
CA ASN A 69 -4.84 11.72 -25.35
C ASN A 69 -6.33 11.98 -25.01
N GLY A 70 -6.68 11.96 -23.71
CA GLY A 70 -8.00 12.37 -23.21
C GLY A 70 -9.02 11.24 -23.02
N LYS A 71 -8.62 9.97 -23.20
CA LYS A 71 -9.47 8.83 -22.80
C LYS A 71 -9.32 8.57 -21.29
N ASN A 72 -10.26 7.84 -20.70
CA ASN A 72 -10.11 7.37 -19.32
C ASN A 72 -9.92 5.85 -19.33
N GLU A 73 -8.66 5.41 -19.44
CA GLU A 73 -8.31 3.99 -19.48
C GLU A 73 -7.33 3.69 -18.33
N GLY A 74 -7.80 3.78 -17.08
CA GLY A 74 -7.01 3.44 -15.90
C GLY A 74 -6.04 4.53 -15.41
N PHE A 75 -5.78 5.56 -16.21
CA PHE A 75 -5.11 6.79 -15.77
C PHE A 75 -6.05 7.97 -15.97
N ASP A 76 -6.57 8.55 -14.89
CA ASP A 76 -7.43 9.74 -14.98
C ASP A 76 -6.59 11.01 -15.05
N PHE A 77 -6.66 11.69 -16.20
CA PHE A 77 -6.03 12.99 -16.44
C PHE A 77 -7.05 14.10 -16.73
N SER A 78 -8.35 13.80 -16.64
CA SER A 78 -9.43 14.67 -17.12
C SER A 78 -9.47 16.02 -16.42
N LYS A 79 -9.02 16.07 -15.16
CA LYS A 79 -9.05 17.26 -14.31
C LYS A 79 -7.69 17.94 -14.13
N VAL A 80 -6.67 17.51 -14.87
CA VAL A 80 -5.31 18.03 -14.65
C VAL A 80 -5.20 19.54 -14.94
N VAL A 81 -5.85 20.00 -16.01
CA VAL A 81 -5.83 21.43 -16.37
C VAL A 81 -6.55 22.29 -15.33
N GLU A 82 -7.69 21.81 -14.83
CA GLU A 82 -8.49 22.48 -13.80
C GLU A 82 -7.73 22.60 -12.48
N ARG A 83 -6.95 21.58 -12.11
CA ARG A 83 -6.25 21.48 -10.82
C ARG A 83 -4.77 21.88 -10.86
N LYS A 84 -4.31 22.53 -11.93
CA LYS A 84 -2.89 22.83 -12.17
C LYS A 84 -2.19 23.53 -10.98
N ASP A 85 -2.86 24.50 -10.36
CA ASP A 85 -2.27 25.31 -9.29
C ASP A 85 -2.10 24.47 -8.03
N LYS A 86 -3.05 23.58 -7.75
CA LYS A 86 -2.97 22.63 -6.64
C LYS A 86 -1.80 21.66 -6.82
N TYR A 87 -1.53 21.16 -8.02
CA TYR A 87 -0.37 20.29 -8.23
C TYR A 87 0.95 21.03 -8.03
N TYR A 88 1.05 22.28 -8.48
CA TYR A 88 2.26 23.08 -8.22
C TYR A 88 2.48 23.33 -6.73
N GLU A 89 1.41 23.63 -5.98
CA GLU A 89 1.45 23.76 -4.52
C GLU A 89 1.93 22.46 -3.87
N MET A 90 1.31 21.31 -4.19
CA MET A 90 1.65 20.00 -3.64
C MET A 90 3.09 19.60 -3.96
N LEU A 91 3.51 19.71 -5.23
CA LEU A 91 4.87 19.35 -5.65
C LEU A 91 5.93 20.24 -4.98
N ASN A 92 5.66 21.53 -4.83
CA ASN A 92 6.57 22.44 -4.13
C ASN A 92 6.64 22.12 -2.63
N TYR A 93 5.51 21.80 -2.00
CA TYR A 93 5.47 21.36 -0.61
C TYR A 93 6.29 20.09 -0.41
N LEU A 94 6.04 19.04 -1.20
CA LEU A 94 6.72 17.75 -1.06
C LEU A 94 8.24 17.89 -1.20
N LYS A 95 8.71 18.67 -2.20
CA LYS A 95 10.14 18.97 -2.40
C LYS A 95 10.78 19.71 -1.23
N LYS A 96 10.05 20.62 -0.58
CA LYS A 96 10.54 21.37 0.57
C LYS A 96 10.60 20.52 1.84
N GLU A 97 9.69 19.56 1.96
CA GLU A 97 9.50 18.77 3.18
C GLU A 97 10.14 17.37 3.11
N GLU A 98 10.90 17.02 2.07
CA GLU A 98 11.50 15.67 1.89
C GLU A 98 12.17 15.10 3.14
N LEU A 99 13.02 15.89 3.80
CA LEU A 99 13.75 15.46 4.99
C LEU A 99 12.79 15.16 6.15
N LYS A 100 11.82 16.03 6.40
CA LYS A 100 10.79 15.81 7.42
C LYS A 100 9.90 14.61 7.08
N ILE A 101 9.59 14.41 5.80
CA ILE A 101 8.83 13.25 5.34
C ILE A 101 9.61 11.97 5.67
N ILE A 102 10.90 11.92 5.34
CA ILE A 102 11.76 10.77 5.67
C ILE A 102 11.80 10.57 7.19
N GLU A 103 12.08 11.61 7.97
CA GLU A 103 12.31 11.51 9.41
C GLU A 103 11.05 11.12 10.19
N HIS A 104 9.89 11.66 9.83
CA HIS A 104 8.67 11.49 10.60
C HIS A 104 7.70 10.44 10.05
N TYR A 105 7.80 10.10 8.76
CA TYR A 105 6.87 9.17 8.11
C TYR A 105 7.61 7.99 7.48
N GLY A 106 8.71 8.26 6.77
CA GLY A 106 9.49 7.22 6.09
C GLY A 106 10.14 6.21 7.02
N LYS A 107 10.30 6.54 8.30
CA LYS A 107 10.85 5.65 9.34
C LYS A 107 9.78 4.91 10.15
N LEU A 108 8.49 5.22 9.99
CA LEU A 108 7.43 4.59 10.79
C LEU A 108 7.36 3.08 10.58
N CYS A 109 7.56 2.61 9.34
CA CYS A 109 7.58 1.18 9.02
C CYS A 109 8.67 0.41 9.78
N LEU A 110 9.82 1.04 10.05
CA LEU A 110 10.96 0.41 10.73
C LEU A 110 10.64 -0.02 12.17
N LYS A 111 9.59 0.55 12.77
CA LYS A 111 9.10 0.13 14.09
C LYS A 111 8.64 -1.33 14.08
N TYR A 112 8.15 -1.82 12.94
CA TYR A 112 7.53 -3.16 12.81
C TYR A 112 8.34 -4.11 11.92
N LEU A 113 9.42 -3.63 11.31
CA LEU A 113 10.33 -4.45 10.51
C LEU A 113 11.51 -4.94 11.36
N PRO A 114 12.10 -6.11 11.03
CA PRO A 114 13.27 -6.62 11.75
C PRO A 114 14.43 -5.62 11.80
N ASP A 115 15.18 -5.59 12.91
CA ASP A 115 16.20 -4.56 13.17
C ASP A 115 17.34 -4.54 12.14
N GLU A 116 17.64 -5.68 11.50
CA GLU A 116 18.65 -5.75 10.46
C GLU A 116 18.16 -5.26 9.09
N TYR A 117 16.87 -4.97 8.93
CA TYR A 117 16.32 -4.44 7.69
C TYR A 117 16.84 -3.03 7.41
N GLN A 118 17.32 -2.81 6.19
CA GLN A 118 17.73 -1.50 5.70
C GLN A 118 16.75 -1.01 4.63
N GLN A 119 16.02 0.05 4.94
CA GLN A 119 15.04 0.64 4.03
C GLN A 119 15.74 1.33 2.88
N ASN A 120 15.63 0.75 1.68
CA ASN A 120 16.02 1.38 0.44
C ASN A 120 14.79 1.50 -0.47
N ALA A 121 14.42 2.73 -0.84
CA ALA A 121 13.26 2.96 -1.70
C ALA A 121 13.37 4.23 -2.56
N VAL A 122 12.81 4.17 -3.76
CA VAL A 122 12.55 5.35 -4.59
C VAL A 122 11.06 5.65 -4.61
N ILE A 123 10.69 6.86 -4.21
CA ILE A 123 9.31 7.33 -4.17
C ILE A 123 9.03 8.13 -5.44
N TYR A 124 8.18 7.60 -6.31
CA TYR A 124 7.73 8.23 -7.53
C TYR A 124 6.37 8.92 -7.30
N TYR A 125 6.35 10.24 -7.47
CA TYR A 125 5.09 10.98 -7.51
C TYR A 125 4.56 11.04 -8.94
N VAL A 126 3.35 10.51 -9.13
CA VAL A 126 2.67 10.44 -10.43
C VAL A 126 1.29 11.09 -10.36
N ILE A 127 0.65 11.24 -11.51
CA ILE A 127 -0.78 11.57 -11.63
C ILE A 127 -1.48 10.39 -12.32
N GLY A 128 -2.66 10.01 -11.84
CA GLY A 128 -3.43 8.87 -12.36
C GLY A 128 -2.86 7.50 -11.95
N GLY A 129 -3.54 6.43 -12.36
CA GLY A 129 -3.21 5.05 -11.96
C GLY A 129 -3.82 4.68 -10.61
N TYR A 130 -3.15 3.81 -9.86
CA TYR A 130 -3.52 3.46 -8.49
C TYR A 130 -3.32 4.63 -7.52
N ASN A 131 -3.92 4.57 -6.34
CA ASN A 131 -3.70 5.56 -5.27
C ASN A 131 -2.25 5.51 -4.75
N GLY A 132 -1.77 4.31 -4.42
CA GLY A 132 -0.39 4.01 -4.08
C GLY A 132 -0.07 2.56 -4.39
N ILE A 133 1.18 2.28 -4.72
CA ILE A 133 1.71 0.92 -4.83
C ILE A 133 3.13 0.87 -4.31
N ALA A 134 3.51 -0.28 -3.77
CA ALA A 134 4.87 -0.65 -3.44
C ALA A 134 5.29 -1.85 -4.27
N PHE A 135 6.44 -1.76 -4.94
CA PHE A 135 6.97 -2.85 -5.74
C PHE A 135 8.45 -2.65 -6.01
N ASP A 136 9.28 -3.66 -5.78
CA ASP A 136 10.68 -3.68 -6.21
C ASP A 136 11.46 -2.43 -5.76
N GLN A 137 11.49 -2.20 -4.44
CA GLN A 137 12.13 -1.03 -3.81
C GLN A 137 11.63 0.32 -4.36
N SER A 138 10.43 0.35 -4.91
CA SER A 138 9.81 1.54 -5.45
C SER A 138 8.44 1.72 -4.82
N VAL A 139 8.09 2.97 -4.52
CA VAL A 139 6.73 3.35 -4.13
C VAL A 139 6.24 4.34 -5.17
N CYS A 140 5.06 4.12 -5.75
CA CYS A 140 4.44 5.09 -6.64
C CYS A 140 3.19 5.66 -5.97
N LEU A 141 3.12 6.97 -5.77
CA LEU A 141 1.99 7.65 -5.16
C LEU A 141 1.33 8.59 -6.18
N ASN A 142 0.03 8.38 -6.41
CA ASN A 142 -0.77 9.26 -7.25
C ASN A 142 -1.21 10.49 -6.46
N ILE A 143 -0.54 11.62 -6.69
CA ILE A 143 -0.83 12.87 -5.98
C ILE A 143 -2.21 13.45 -6.34
N ASP A 144 -2.84 12.98 -7.41
CA ASP A 144 -4.22 13.31 -7.78
C ASP A 144 -5.24 12.29 -7.22
N TYR A 145 -4.89 11.52 -6.20
CA TYR A 145 -5.91 10.80 -5.45
C TYR A 145 -6.73 11.78 -4.59
N LYS A 146 -8.05 11.61 -4.53
CA LYS A 146 -8.97 12.59 -3.90
C LYS A 146 -8.58 12.92 -2.46
N GLN A 147 -8.35 11.88 -1.66
CA GLN A 147 -7.95 12.00 -0.27
C GLN A 147 -6.66 12.81 -0.09
N PHE A 148 -5.67 12.64 -0.98
CA PHE A 148 -4.39 13.35 -0.90
C PHE A 148 -4.49 14.82 -1.31
N ARG A 149 -5.44 15.17 -2.19
CA ARG A 149 -5.73 16.56 -2.54
C ARG A 149 -6.42 17.31 -1.42
N GLU A 150 -7.36 16.62 -0.76
CA GLU A 150 -8.13 17.16 0.36
C GLU A 150 -7.25 17.29 1.60
N ASN A 151 -6.33 16.34 1.80
CA ASN A 151 -5.40 16.36 2.91
C ASN A 151 -4.02 15.82 2.51
N ILE A 152 -3.01 16.69 2.47
CA ILE A 152 -1.64 16.28 2.13
C ILE A 152 -0.97 15.43 3.22
N ASN A 153 -1.48 15.46 4.45
CA ASN A 153 -0.99 14.58 5.51
C ASN A 153 -1.31 13.11 5.21
N GLU A 154 -2.46 12.84 4.58
CA GLU A 154 -2.84 11.50 4.15
C GLU A 154 -1.80 10.92 3.18
N LEU A 155 -1.26 11.71 2.25
CA LEU A 155 -0.20 11.25 1.35
C LEU A 155 1.06 10.81 2.12
N LYS A 156 1.45 11.52 3.18
CA LYS A 156 2.63 11.19 4.00
C LYS A 156 2.39 9.95 4.86
N LEU A 157 1.19 9.79 5.39
CA LEU A 157 0.79 8.61 6.17
C LEU A 157 0.66 7.37 5.29
N TYR A 158 0.11 7.54 4.09
CA TYR A 158 0.02 6.49 3.07
C TYR A 158 1.40 6.09 2.54
N LEU A 159 2.36 7.02 2.46
CA LEU A 159 3.76 6.68 2.17
C LEU A 159 4.34 5.70 3.22
N ALA A 160 4.02 5.87 4.50
CA ALA A 160 4.49 4.95 5.55
C ALA A 160 3.90 3.55 5.38
N HIS A 161 2.63 3.45 4.97
CA HIS A 161 1.96 2.20 4.60
C HIS A 161 2.70 1.50 3.46
N GLU A 162 2.92 2.21 2.35
CA GLU A 162 3.59 1.62 1.17
C GLU A 162 5.06 1.25 1.44
N LEU A 163 5.78 2.04 2.24
CA LEU A 163 7.15 1.71 2.64
C LEU A 163 7.22 0.43 3.47
N PHE A 164 6.20 0.14 4.29
CA PHE A 164 6.14 -1.13 5.01
C PHE A 164 6.08 -2.32 4.04
N HIS A 165 5.28 -2.26 2.98
CA HIS A 165 5.22 -3.34 1.99
C HIS A 165 6.60 -3.60 1.35
N VAL A 166 7.38 -2.56 1.05
CA VAL A 166 8.76 -2.72 0.55
C VAL A 166 9.63 -3.53 1.52
N GLY A 167 9.48 -3.28 2.83
CA GLY A 167 10.20 -4.04 3.86
C GLY A 167 9.65 -5.44 4.09
N PHE A 168 8.34 -5.59 4.09
CA PHE A 168 7.66 -6.87 4.28
C PHE A 168 8.00 -7.86 3.17
N GLU A 169 7.98 -7.41 1.90
CA GLU A 169 8.31 -8.24 0.73
C GLU A 169 9.76 -8.77 0.74
N HIS A 170 10.66 -8.15 1.52
CA HIS A 170 12.02 -8.67 1.72
C HIS A 170 12.01 -10.02 2.47
N TYR A 171 11.08 -10.19 3.42
CA TYR A 171 10.97 -11.37 4.27
C TYR A 171 9.89 -12.34 3.78
N GLN A 172 8.84 -11.82 3.16
CA GLN A 172 7.65 -12.58 2.75
C GLN A 172 7.32 -12.29 1.29
N LYS A 173 7.65 -13.23 0.40
CA LYS A 173 7.29 -13.08 -1.02
C LYS A 173 5.79 -13.35 -1.19
N LEU A 174 5.08 -12.39 -1.80
CA LEU A 174 3.69 -12.59 -2.19
C LEU A 174 3.56 -13.79 -3.15
N PRO A 175 2.68 -14.78 -2.87
CA PRO A 175 2.41 -15.88 -3.77
C PRO A 175 1.78 -15.38 -5.06
N ASP A 176 1.94 -16.18 -6.10
CA ASP A 176 1.22 -15.98 -7.35
C ASP A 176 -0.13 -16.71 -7.27
N ILE A 177 -1.22 -15.95 -7.09
CA ILE A 177 -2.56 -16.51 -6.96
C ILE A 177 -2.97 -17.35 -8.17
N HIS A 178 -2.43 -17.07 -9.37
CA HIS A 178 -2.72 -17.85 -10.57
C HIS A 178 -2.10 -19.25 -10.56
N LYS A 179 -1.18 -19.52 -9.62
CA LYS A 179 -0.59 -20.85 -9.39
C LYS A 179 -1.32 -21.65 -8.32
N ALA A 180 -2.24 -21.03 -7.58
CA ALA A 180 -3.05 -21.71 -6.57
C ALA A 180 -3.97 -22.73 -7.25
N LYS A 181 -4.04 -23.94 -6.70
CA LYS A 181 -4.86 -25.03 -7.24
C LYS A 181 -5.88 -25.54 -6.23
N LYS A 182 -5.60 -25.38 -4.95
CA LYS A 182 -6.43 -25.88 -3.85
C LYS A 182 -6.83 -24.75 -2.91
N ILE A 183 -7.92 -24.94 -2.17
CA ILE A 183 -8.37 -23.96 -1.17
C ILE A 183 -7.32 -23.70 -0.09
N ARG A 184 -6.48 -24.67 0.26
CA ARG A 184 -5.32 -24.42 1.15
C ARG A 184 -4.37 -23.33 0.62
N ASP A 185 -4.15 -23.26 -0.68
CA ASP A 185 -3.27 -22.26 -1.29
C ASP A 185 -3.90 -20.86 -1.17
N LEU A 186 -5.22 -20.79 -1.38
CA LEU A 186 -6.00 -19.57 -1.16
C LEU A 186 -5.98 -19.15 0.31
N LYS A 187 -6.06 -20.09 1.25
CA LYS A 187 -5.94 -19.79 2.69
C LYS A 187 -4.59 -19.17 3.03
N GLU A 188 -3.50 -19.78 2.57
CA GLU A 188 -2.15 -19.22 2.76
C GLU A 188 -2.06 -17.78 2.23
N PHE A 189 -2.64 -17.54 1.05
CA PHE A 189 -2.72 -16.21 0.44
C PHE A 189 -3.53 -15.21 1.27
N VAL A 190 -4.73 -15.60 1.75
CA VAL A 190 -5.60 -14.77 2.61
C VAL A 190 -4.90 -14.40 3.90
N LEU A 191 -4.26 -15.35 4.58
CA LEU A 191 -3.54 -15.09 5.82
C LEU A 191 -2.36 -14.14 5.58
N LEU A 192 -1.59 -14.36 4.51
CA LEU A 192 -0.46 -13.50 4.17
C LEU A 192 -0.90 -12.06 3.86
N LEU A 193 -1.93 -11.88 3.03
CA LEU A 193 -2.43 -10.55 2.69
C LEU A 193 -3.00 -9.83 3.90
N THR A 194 -3.73 -10.54 4.76
CA THR A 194 -4.24 -9.96 6.01
C THR A 194 -3.10 -9.50 6.91
N MET A 195 -2.04 -10.28 7.05
CA MET A 195 -0.87 -9.87 7.82
C MET A 195 -0.16 -8.67 7.17
N ASN A 196 0.07 -8.70 5.86
CA ASN A 196 0.76 -7.65 5.11
C ASN A 196 0.01 -6.31 5.19
N GLU A 197 -1.26 -6.28 4.75
CA GLU A 197 -2.08 -5.07 4.75
C GLU A 197 -2.39 -4.59 6.17
N GLY A 198 -2.61 -5.53 7.09
CA GLY A 198 -2.87 -5.23 8.49
C GLY A 198 -1.71 -4.51 9.17
N LEU A 199 -0.49 -5.04 9.02
CA LEU A 199 0.71 -4.40 9.59
C LEU A 199 1.06 -3.11 8.86
N ALA A 200 0.83 -3.02 7.54
CA ALA A 200 0.98 -1.77 6.80
C ALA A 200 0.03 -0.68 7.30
N THR A 201 -1.21 -1.05 7.64
CA THR A 201 -2.23 -0.16 8.24
C THR A 201 -1.86 0.23 9.67
N LEU A 202 -1.26 -0.68 10.44
CA LEU A 202 -0.76 -0.40 11.78
C LEU A 202 0.43 0.59 11.78
N CYS A 203 1.23 0.61 10.71
CA CYS A 203 2.43 1.45 10.61
C CYS A 203 2.17 2.94 10.90
N PRO A 204 1.21 3.60 10.22
CA PRO A 204 0.87 4.99 10.50
C PRO A 204 -0.15 5.16 11.63
N TYR A 205 -0.70 4.11 12.24
CA TYR A 205 -1.84 4.18 13.17
C TYR A 205 -1.64 5.18 14.32
N TYR A 206 -0.58 5.03 15.13
CA TYR A 206 -0.36 5.94 16.26
C TYR A 206 -0.08 7.37 15.81
N LYS A 207 0.60 7.54 14.66
CA LYS A 207 0.87 8.88 14.11
C LYS A 207 -0.42 9.55 13.64
N ARG A 208 -1.35 8.78 13.06
CA ARG A 208 -2.70 9.24 12.73
C ARG A 208 -3.45 9.70 13.96
N MET A 209 -3.45 8.90 15.03
CA MET A 209 -4.11 9.27 16.29
C MET A 209 -3.51 10.55 16.89
N GLU A 210 -2.18 10.67 16.91
CA GLU A 210 -1.47 11.87 17.40
C GLU A 210 -1.88 13.13 16.62
N MET A 211 -2.04 13.01 15.31
CA MET A 211 -2.38 14.12 14.42
C MET A 211 -3.89 14.38 14.28
N GLY A 212 -4.75 13.48 14.80
CA GLY A 212 -6.19 13.52 14.55
C GLY A 212 -6.60 13.17 13.11
N GLU A 213 -5.73 12.50 12.34
CA GLU A 213 -5.92 12.18 10.92
C GLU A 213 -6.61 10.82 10.74
N ILE A 214 -7.89 10.78 11.12
CA ILE A 214 -8.71 9.55 11.22
C ILE A 214 -9.86 9.51 10.21
N SER A 215 -9.80 10.36 9.16
CA SER A 215 -10.84 10.40 8.13
C SER A 215 -10.83 9.19 7.19
N ASP A 216 -9.71 8.46 7.14
CA ASP A 216 -9.60 7.25 6.35
C ASP A 216 -10.48 6.14 6.92
N ARG A 217 -11.23 5.48 6.04
CA ARG A 217 -12.29 4.52 6.40
C ARG A 217 -11.77 3.38 7.28
N ASP A 218 -10.56 2.88 7.03
CA ASP A 218 -10.04 1.74 7.80
C ASP A 218 -9.88 2.11 9.27
N TYR A 219 -9.44 3.34 9.55
CA TYR A 219 -9.25 3.84 10.91
C TYR A 219 -10.56 4.22 11.59
N GLN A 220 -11.56 4.68 10.82
CA GLN A 220 -12.91 4.85 11.33
C GLN A 220 -13.49 3.51 11.82
N ILE A 221 -13.32 2.45 11.03
CA ILE A 221 -13.76 1.11 11.41
C ILE A 221 -13.01 0.62 12.65
N LEU A 222 -11.68 0.79 12.70
CA LEU A 222 -10.86 0.38 13.85
C LEU A 222 -11.27 1.08 15.16
N LEU A 223 -11.84 2.28 15.08
CA LEU A 223 -12.31 3.07 16.23
C LEU A 223 -13.79 2.83 16.56
N ASP A 224 -14.55 2.14 15.71
CA ASP A 224 -15.94 1.73 15.96
C ASP A 224 -15.98 0.26 16.39
N PRO A 225 -16.22 -0.04 17.68
CA PRO A 225 -16.25 -1.42 18.17
C PRO A 225 -17.34 -2.28 17.53
N ILE A 226 -18.46 -1.70 17.11
CA ILE A 226 -19.56 -2.44 16.49
C ILE A 226 -19.16 -2.84 15.08
N GLU A 227 -18.68 -1.88 14.27
CA GLU A 227 -18.26 -2.17 12.90
C GLU A 227 -17.02 -3.09 12.88
N LEU A 228 -16.04 -2.85 13.75
CA LEU A 228 -14.87 -3.72 13.90
C LEU A 228 -15.25 -5.17 14.23
N ASN A 229 -16.13 -5.39 15.20
CA ASN A 229 -16.58 -6.74 15.54
C ASN A 229 -17.34 -7.41 14.38
N SER A 230 -18.10 -6.63 13.60
CA SER A 230 -18.73 -7.13 12.38
C SER A 230 -17.69 -7.60 11.36
N LYS A 231 -16.62 -6.83 11.13
CA LYS A 231 -15.51 -7.21 10.24
C LYS A 231 -14.74 -8.44 10.73
N ILE A 232 -14.48 -8.54 12.03
CA ILE A 232 -13.83 -9.72 12.63
C ILE A 232 -14.70 -10.97 12.44
N LYS A 233 -16.01 -10.87 12.71
CA LYS A 233 -16.94 -12.00 12.50
C LYS A 233 -16.95 -12.44 11.04
N GLN A 234 -17.08 -11.48 10.12
CA GLN A 234 -17.07 -11.74 8.68
C GLN A 234 -15.77 -12.45 8.25
N PHE A 235 -14.62 -11.96 8.70
CA PHE A 235 -13.33 -12.59 8.39
C PHE A 235 -13.23 -14.01 8.96
N ASN A 236 -13.71 -14.25 10.19
CA ASN A 236 -13.71 -15.58 10.79
C ASN A 236 -14.60 -16.57 10.02
N GLU A 237 -15.72 -16.12 9.44
CA GLU A 237 -16.57 -16.95 8.58
C GLU A 237 -15.81 -17.39 7.30
N ILE A 238 -15.03 -16.49 6.70
CA ILE A 238 -14.16 -16.81 5.56
C ILE A 238 -13.09 -17.83 5.96
N ILE A 239 -12.39 -17.60 7.07
CA ILE A 239 -11.35 -18.55 7.55
C ILE A 239 -11.96 -19.92 7.85
N TYR A 240 -13.14 -19.97 8.49
CA TYR A 240 -13.84 -21.21 8.75
C TYR A 240 -14.19 -21.96 7.45
N TYR A 241 -14.70 -21.25 6.44
CA TYR A 241 -14.96 -21.85 5.12
C TYR A 241 -13.68 -22.44 4.51
N LEU A 242 -12.58 -21.71 4.54
CA LEU A 242 -11.30 -22.16 3.99
C LEU A 242 -10.78 -23.40 4.72
N ASP A 243 -10.91 -23.44 6.05
CA ASP A 243 -10.50 -24.56 6.89
C ASP A 243 -11.31 -25.83 6.63
N MET A 244 -12.61 -25.71 6.40
CA MET A 244 -13.48 -26.87 6.15
C MET A 244 -13.32 -27.45 4.75
N ASN A 245 -12.61 -26.77 3.84
CA ASN A 245 -12.56 -27.15 2.43
C ASN A 245 -11.13 -27.24 1.85
N LEU A 246 -10.09 -27.37 2.68
CA LEU A 246 -8.67 -27.26 2.29
C LEU A 246 -8.25 -28.03 1.02
N ASP A 247 -8.77 -29.25 0.83
CA ASP A 247 -8.36 -30.14 -0.27
C ASP A 247 -9.25 -30.04 -1.53
N ARG A 248 -10.30 -29.21 -1.47
CA ARG A 248 -11.17 -28.91 -2.61
C ARG A 248 -10.39 -28.13 -3.68
N ASP A 249 -10.69 -28.43 -4.93
CA ASP A 249 -10.14 -27.67 -6.07
C ASP A 249 -10.60 -26.22 -6.01
N LEU A 250 -9.65 -25.33 -6.28
CA LEU A 250 -9.88 -23.91 -6.39
C LEU A 250 -10.42 -23.59 -7.78
N ASN A 251 -11.36 -22.65 -7.87
CA ASN A 251 -11.87 -22.11 -9.12
C ASN A 251 -11.99 -20.57 -9.03
N ASP A 252 -12.18 -19.92 -10.17
CA ASP A 252 -12.20 -18.45 -10.25
C ASP A 252 -13.34 -17.81 -9.44
N GLU A 253 -14.48 -18.51 -9.30
CA GLU A 253 -15.61 -18.07 -8.48
C GLU A 253 -15.22 -17.99 -7.00
N ILE A 254 -14.62 -19.06 -6.45
CA ILE A 254 -14.17 -19.10 -5.05
C ILE A 254 -13.08 -18.04 -4.80
N ILE A 255 -12.14 -17.86 -5.74
CA ILE A 255 -11.12 -16.81 -5.65
C ILE A 255 -11.79 -15.43 -5.62
N GLY A 256 -12.70 -15.18 -6.56
CA GLY A 256 -13.42 -13.93 -6.71
C GLY A 256 -14.25 -13.58 -5.47
N ASP A 257 -14.97 -14.53 -4.92
CA ASP A 257 -15.80 -14.35 -3.72
C ASP A 257 -14.94 -14.05 -2.49
N VAL A 258 -13.94 -14.90 -2.21
CA VAL A 258 -13.09 -14.76 -1.02
C VAL A 258 -12.24 -13.49 -1.08
N LEU A 259 -11.48 -13.30 -2.16
CA LEU A 259 -10.59 -12.12 -2.29
C LEU A 259 -11.38 -10.84 -2.53
N GLY A 260 -12.47 -10.92 -3.29
CA GLY A 260 -13.36 -9.79 -3.54
C GLY A 260 -14.01 -9.29 -2.26
N GLN A 261 -14.50 -10.19 -1.41
CA GLN A 261 -15.04 -9.85 -0.10
C GLN A 261 -13.96 -9.26 0.81
N CYS A 262 -12.80 -9.91 0.92
CA CYS A 262 -11.73 -9.43 1.79
C CYS A 262 -11.20 -8.03 1.39
N SER A 263 -11.12 -7.75 0.10
CA SER A 263 -10.68 -6.45 -0.43
C SER A 263 -11.77 -5.37 -0.31
N THR A 264 -12.99 -5.67 -0.78
CA THR A 264 -14.11 -4.69 -0.83
C THR A 264 -14.54 -4.28 0.58
N ASP A 265 -14.63 -5.25 1.49
CA ASP A 265 -15.03 -5.00 2.88
C ASP A 265 -13.87 -4.58 3.79
N ARG A 266 -12.68 -4.37 3.20
CA ARG A 266 -11.45 -3.92 3.88
C ARG A 266 -10.99 -4.87 4.99
N LEU A 267 -11.32 -6.16 4.89
CA LEU A 267 -11.00 -7.15 5.93
C LEU A 267 -9.49 -7.33 6.11
N PHE A 268 -8.71 -7.36 5.03
CA PHE A 268 -7.25 -7.48 5.09
C PHE A 268 -6.61 -6.37 5.93
N TYR A 269 -7.12 -5.15 5.78
CA TYR A 269 -6.64 -3.94 6.44
C TYR A 269 -7.09 -3.90 7.90
N VAL A 270 -8.40 -3.92 8.13
CA VAL A 270 -8.99 -3.70 9.45
C VAL A 270 -8.70 -4.88 10.40
N VAL A 271 -8.97 -6.10 9.97
CA VAL A 271 -8.79 -7.28 10.83
C VAL A 271 -7.31 -7.54 11.05
N GLY A 272 -6.49 -7.43 10.00
CA GLY A 272 -5.05 -7.55 10.12
C GLY A 272 -4.44 -6.51 11.06
N CYS A 273 -4.86 -5.24 10.97
CA CYS A 273 -4.41 -4.18 11.85
C CYS A 273 -4.85 -4.43 13.30
N HIS A 274 -6.08 -4.88 13.51
CA HIS A 274 -6.57 -5.25 14.84
C HIS A 274 -5.73 -6.37 15.47
N ILE A 275 -5.42 -7.41 14.69
CA ILE A 275 -4.56 -8.52 15.15
C ILE A 275 -3.18 -7.99 15.52
N GLY A 276 -2.55 -7.20 14.64
CA GLY A 276 -1.25 -6.60 14.89
C GLY A 276 -1.24 -5.72 16.14
N PHE A 277 -2.27 -4.89 16.30
CA PHE A 277 -2.46 -4.04 17.47
C PHE A 277 -2.57 -4.85 18.78
N LYS A 278 -3.35 -5.93 18.80
CA LYS A 278 -3.49 -6.79 19.99
C LYS A 278 -2.20 -7.50 20.37
N ILE A 279 -1.42 -7.93 19.38
CA ILE A 279 -0.11 -8.53 19.62
C ILE A 279 0.89 -7.48 20.13
N GLU A 280 0.91 -6.29 19.54
CA GLU A 280 1.75 -5.18 19.99
C GLU A 280 1.40 -4.74 21.42
N ASP A 281 0.12 -4.59 21.74
CA ASP A 281 -0.36 -4.17 23.06
C ASP A 281 0.10 -5.15 24.16
N LYS A 282 0.05 -6.46 23.89
CA LYS A 282 0.48 -7.47 24.86
C LYS A 282 1.99 -7.65 24.95
N PHE A 283 2.69 -7.67 23.80
CA PHE A 283 4.08 -8.15 23.72
C PHE A 283 5.09 -7.11 23.24
N GLY A 284 4.62 -5.92 22.83
CA GLY A 284 5.44 -4.88 22.23
C GLY A 284 5.82 -5.15 20.77
N ASN A 285 6.51 -4.17 20.18
CA ASN A 285 6.90 -4.17 18.78
C ASN A 285 7.87 -5.28 18.40
N ASP A 286 8.75 -5.68 19.31
CA ASP A 286 9.75 -6.72 19.03
C ASP A 286 9.09 -8.05 18.68
N LYS A 287 7.90 -8.31 19.23
CA LYS A 287 7.11 -9.47 18.83
C LYS A 287 6.62 -9.36 17.39
N ILE A 288 6.13 -8.20 16.96
CA ILE A 288 5.71 -7.95 15.57
C ILE A 288 6.89 -8.14 14.61
N LYS A 289 8.05 -7.58 14.93
CA LYS A 289 9.28 -7.76 14.13
C LYS A 289 9.65 -9.23 13.96
N GLN A 290 9.54 -10.02 15.03
CA GLN A 290 9.74 -11.47 14.95
C GLN A 290 8.69 -12.14 14.07
N MET A 291 7.42 -11.73 14.14
CA MET A 291 6.35 -12.31 13.34
C MET A 291 6.54 -12.04 11.85
N VAL A 292 7.06 -10.88 11.43
CA VAL A 292 7.33 -10.57 10.00
C VAL A 292 8.21 -11.64 9.32
N LYS A 293 9.12 -12.28 10.07
CA LYS A 293 9.98 -13.36 9.57
C LYS A 293 9.34 -14.75 9.59
N ARG A 294 8.19 -14.89 10.24
CA ARG A 294 7.51 -16.18 10.45
C ARG A 294 6.41 -16.39 9.43
N ARG A 295 5.83 -17.58 9.42
CA ARG A 295 4.69 -17.84 8.54
C ARG A 295 3.47 -17.05 9.02
N PRO A 296 2.56 -16.63 8.14
CA PRO A 296 1.34 -15.94 8.53
C PRO A 296 0.54 -16.70 9.60
N GLU A 297 0.49 -18.03 9.56
CA GLU A 297 -0.22 -18.82 10.57
C GLU A 297 0.27 -18.55 12.00
N ASP A 298 1.57 -18.28 12.19
CA ASP A 298 2.13 -17.96 13.51
C ASP A 298 1.58 -16.63 14.05
N PHE A 299 1.37 -15.64 13.17
CA PHE A 299 0.76 -14.35 13.51
C PHE A 299 -0.69 -14.52 14.00
N PHE A 300 -1.48 -15.33 13.30
CA PHE A 300 -2.86 -15.64 13.71
C PHE A 300 -2.92 -16.50 14.97
N ASN A 301 -2.07 -17.52 15.07
CA ASN A 301 -2.01 -18.37 16.27
C ASN A 301 -1.67 -17.56 17.52
N GLN A 302 -0.74 -16.61 17.39
CA GLN A 302 -0.38 -15.72 18.50
C GLN A 302 -1.59 -14.90 18.97
N TYR A 303 -2.43 -14.43 18.05
CA TYR A 303 -3.65 -13.70 18.37
C TYR A 303 -4.73 -14.58 18.98
N TYR A 304 -4.97 -15.78 18.44
CA TYR A 304 -5.95 -16.69 19.02
C TYR A 304 -5.58 -17.17 20.42
N GLN A 305 -4.29 -17.20 20.78
CA GLN A 305 -3.86 -17.43 22.15
C GLN A 305 -4.30 -16.29 23.08
N LEU A 306 -4.20 -15.03 22.64
CA LEU A 306 -4.64 -13.85 23.41
C LEU A 306 -6.14 -13.82 23.70
N LEU A 307 -6.95 -14.46 22.85
CA LEU A 307 -8.40 -14.52 23.05
C LEU A 307 -8.84 -15.60 24.06
N LYS A 308 -7.91 -16.48 24.47
CA LYS A 308 -8.17 -17.56 25.44
C LYS A 308 -7.71 -17.22 26.86
N ASP A 309 -6.85 -16.21 26.98
CA ASP A 309 -6.33 -15.67 28.25
C ASP A 309 -7.27 -14.60 28.82
#